data_AF-A0A972K1P3-F1
#
_entry.id   AF-A0A972K1P3-F1
#
_cell.length_a   1.000
_cell.length_b   1.000
_cell.length_c   1.000
_cell.angle_alpha   90.00
_cell.angle_beta   90.00
_cell.angle_gamma   90.00
#
_symmetry.space_group_name_H-M   'P 1'
#
loop_
_entity.id
_entity.type
_entity.pdbx_description
1 polymer ?
#
loop_
_entity_poly.entity_id
_entity_poly.type
_entity_poly.pdbx_seq_one_letter_code
_entity_poly.pdbx_strand_id
1 'polypeptide(L)' 'MNLSENTLVNTEFMMEEIKTKLRMATGAALKATQLNDEQYVDLKDIYEIVASKSQFSISEIEAITKELGRLRKTQ' A
#
# COMPACT_ATOMS: atom_id res chain seq x y z
N MET A 1 9.59 -13.16 6.42
CA MET A 1 9.59 -11.70 6.21
C MET A 1 9.11 -11.05 7.51
N ASN A 2 9.81 -10.02 8.01
CA ASN A 2 9.39 -9.28 9.19
C ASN A 2 8.85 -7.91 8.77
N LEU A 3 7.52 -7.75 8.68
CA LEU A 3 6.89 -6.49 8.24
C LEU A 3 7.00 -5.35 9.26
N SER A 4 7.63 -5.57 10.41
CA SER A 4 7.91 -4.50 11.38
C SER A 4 9.17 -3.70 11.05
N GLU A 5 9.97 -4.15 10.08
CA GLU A 5 11.18 -3.46 9.65
C GLU A 5 10.93 -2.66 8.37
N ASN A 6 11.29 -1.38 8.34
CA ASN A 6 11.19 -0.57 7.13
C ASN A 6 12.30 -0.96 6.14
N THR A 7 12.02 -1.95 5.31
CA THR A 7 12.92 -2.41 4.25
C THR A 7 12.25 -2.26 2.89
N LEU A 8 13.03 -2.02 1.85
CA LEU A 8 12.52 -1.93 0.48
C LEU A 8 11.72 -3.18 0.10
N VAL A 9 12.21 -4.37 0.50
CA VAL A 9 11.55 -5.65 0.20
C VAL A 9 10.17 -5.74 0.87
N ASN A 10 10.04 -5.27 2.12
CA ASN A 10 8.74 -5.25 2.81
C ASN A 10 7.78 -4.24 2.18
N THR A 11 8.28 -3.07 1.79
CA THR A 11 7.49 -2.05 1.09
C THR A 11 6.98 -2.57 -0.26
N GLU A 12 7.85 -3.22 -1.04
CA GLU A 12 7.47 -3.86 -2.31
C GLU A 12 6.40 -4.92 -2.10
N PHE A 13 6.60 -5.81 -1.13
CA PHE A 13 5.64 -6.87 -0.82
C PHE A 13 4.24 -6.31 -0.47
N MET A 14 4.16 -5.34 0.44
CA MET A 14 2.87 -4.74 0.82
C MET A 14 2.20 -4.05 -0.37
N MET A 15 2.96 -3.32 -1.19
CA MET A 15 2.42 -2.65 -2.38
C MET A 15 1.91 -3.65 -3.42
N GLU A 16 2.59 -4.78 -3.64
CA GLU A 16 2.13 -5.82 -4.56
C GLU A 16 0.86 -6.53 -4.07
N GLU A 17 0.79 -6.86 -2.79
CA GLU A 17 -0.39 -7.49 -2.19
C GLU A 17 -1.61 -6.57 -2.29
N ILE A 18 -1.44 -5.28 -1.99
CA ILE A 18 -2.50 -4.28 -2.09
C ILE A 18 -2.97 -4.15 -3.55
N LYS A 19 -2.05 -3.99 -4.50
CA LYS A 19 -2.39 -3.91 -5.94
C LYS A 19 -3.17 -5.13 -6.40
N THR A 20 -2.74 -6.32 -6.00
CA THR A 20 -3.36 -7.59 -6.38
C THR A 20 -4.79 -7.66 -5.82
N LYS A 21 -4.97 -7.37 -4.54
CA LYS A 21 -6.29 -7.43 -3.89
C LYS A 21 -7.28 -6.40 -4.44
N LEU A 22 -6.81 -5.19 -4.75
CA LEU A 22 -7.65 -4.12 -5.28
C LEU A 22 -7.81 -4.18 -6.81
N ARG A 23 -7.17 -5.16 -7.49
CA ARG A 23 -7.17 -5.31 -8.95
C ARG A 23 -6.75 -4.03 -9.68
N MET A 24 -5.77 -3.32 -9.11
CA MET A 24 -5.30 -2.05 -9.69
C MET A 24 -4.47 -2.32 -10.95
N ALA A 25 -4.73 -1.56 -12.02
CA ALA A 25 -3.92 -1.64 -13.25
C ALA A 25 -2.48 -1.17 -12.98
N THR A 26 -1.51 -1.87 -13.56
CA THR A 26 -0.06 -1.63 -13.40
C THR A 26 0.45 -0.33 -14.03
N GLY A 27 -0.43 0.48 -14.62
CA GLY A 27 -0.11 1.45 -15.67
C GLY A 27 0.68 2.71 -15.29
N ALA A 28 0.89 3.03 -14.01
CA ALA A 28 1.70 4.21 -13.64
C ALA A 28 2.21 4.24 -12.19
N ALA A 29 1.99 3.19 -11.40
CA ALA A 29 2.01 3.32 -9.95
C ALA A 29 2.93 2.28 -9.32
N LEU A 30 3.83 2.78 -8.47
CA LEU A 30 4.52 2.02 -7.43
C LEU A 30 5.72 1.18 -7.92
N LYS A 31 6.79 1.84 -8.39
CA LYS A 31 8.08 1.42 -7.79
C LYS A 31 7.97 1.81 -6.33
N ALA A 32 8.13 0.86 -5.41
CA ALA A 32 8.28 1.17 -4.00
C ALA A 32 9.44 2.17 -3.90
N THR A 33 9.12 3.43 -3.61
CA THR A 33 10.12 4.38 -3.19
C THR A 33 10.49 4.02 -1.75
N GLN A 34 11.74 4.26 -1.37
CA GLN A 34 12.12 4.17 0.03
C GLN A 34 11.21 5.11 0.83
N LEU A 35 10.38 4.54 1.68
CA LEU A 35 9.49 5.29 2.57
C LEU A 35 10.27 5.64 3.84
N ASN A 36 9.98 6.79 4.43
CA ASN A 36 10.40 7.04 5.80
C ASN A 36 9.58 6.18 6.78
N ASP A 37 9.95 6.17 8.06
CA ASP A 37 9.31 5.28 9.04
C ASP A 37 7.83 5.59 9.26
N GLU A 38 7.43 6.86 9.20
CA GLU A 38 6.02 7.27 9.32
C GLU A 38 5.18 6.77 8.14
N GLN A 39 5.67 6.99 6.92
CA GLN A 39 5.04 6.48 5.70
C GLN A 39 4.98 4.95 5.67
N TYR A 40 5.98 4.27 6.23
CA TYR A 40 5.99 2.82 6.32
C TYR A 40 4.93 2.29 7.29
N VAL A 41 4.73 2.96 8.44
CA VAL A 41 3.65 2.66 9.38
C VAL A 41 2.29 2.85 8.69
N ASP A 42 2.08 3.97 8.00
CA ASP A 42 0.84 4.22 7.27
C ASP A 42 0.58 3.18 6.17
N LEU A 43 1.62 2.79 5.43
CA LEU A 43 1.54 1.70 4.44
C LEU A 43 1.12 0.39 5.09
N LYS A 44 1.70 0.06 6.25
CA LYS A 44 1.39 -1.17 6.99
C LYS A 44 -0.05 -1.17 7.46
N ASP A 45 -0.56 -0.05 7.97
CA ASP A 45 -1.96 0.06 8.38
C ASP A 45 -2.92 -0.16 7.21
N ILE A 46 -2.63 0.42 6.03
CA ILE A 46 -3.40 0.16 4.81
C ILE A 46 -3.32 -1.32 4.41
N TYR A 47 -2.12 -1.91 4.46
CA TYR A 47 -1.91 -3.32 4.15
C TYR A 47 -2.73 -4.23 5.07
N GLU A 48 -2.75 -3.99 6.38
CA GLU A 48 -3.49 -4.80 7.35
C GLU A 48 -5.01 -4.76 7.06
N ILE A 49 -5.55 -3.58 6.74
CA ILE A 49 -6.95 -3.43 6.33
C ILE A 49 -7.21 -4.24 5.06
N VAL A 50 -6.34 -4.10 4.05
CA VAL A 50 -6.50 -4.79 2.76
C VAL A 50 -6.37 -6.31 2.91
N ALA A 51 -5.42 -6.77 3.74
CA ALA A 51 -5.19 -8.17 4.06
C ALA A 51 -6.38 -8.80 4.80
N SER A 52 -7.06 -8.06 5.68
CA SER A 52 -8.18 -8.56 6.49
C SER A 52 -9.46 -8.90 5.72
N LYS A 53 -9.62 -8.40 4.48
CA LYS A 53 -10.84 -8.55 3.68
C LYS A 53 -10.59 -9.28 2.36
N SER A 54 -11.61 -9.98 1.87
CA SER A 54 -11.57 -10.73 0.60
C SER A 54 -12.16 -9.96 -0.58
N GLN A 55 -13.03 -8.98 -0.32
CA GLN A 55 -13.73 -8.18 -1.33
C GLN A 55 -13.88 -6.75 -0.84
N PHE A 56 -13.89 -5.80 -1.78
CA PHE A 56 -14.03 -4.38 -1.54
C PHE A 56 -15.10 -3.81 -2.47
N SER A 57 -15.89 -2.90 -1.92
CA SER A 57 -16.76 -2.03 -2.72
C SER A 57 -15.94 -1.00 -3.51
N ILE A 58 -16.56 -0.38 -4.52
CA ILE A 58 -15.91 0.66 -5.34
C ILE A 58 -15.43 1.83 -4.47
N SER A 59 -16.26 2.29 -3.53
CA SER A 59 -15.92 3.41 -2.65
C SER A 59 -14.77 3.10 -1.70
N GLU A 60 -14.65 1.84 -1.22
CA GLU A 60 -13.49 1.41 -0.45
C GLU A 60 -12.21 1.41 -1.30
N ILE A 61 -12.28 0.90 -2.54
CA ILE A 61 -11.15 0.93 -3.47
C ILE A 61 -10.69 2.38 -3.73
N GLU A 62 -11.63 3.30 -3.95
CA GLU A 62 -11.33 4.73 -4.14
C GLU A 62 -10.69 5.35 -2.91
N ALA A 63 -11.22 5.06 -1.71
CA ALA A 63 -10.67 5.57 -0.46
C ALA A 63 -9.24 5.06 -0.21
N ILE A 64 -8.99 3.77 -0.38
CA ILE A 64 -7.66 3.17 -0.20
C ILE A 64 -6.68 3.72 -1.24
N THR A 65 -7.11 3.82 -2.51
CA THR A 65 -6.27 4.38 -3.58
C THR A 65 -5.89 5.84 -3.30
N LYS A 66 -6.79 6.63 -2.72
CA LYS A 66 -6.51 8.00 -2.30
C LYS A 66 -5.45 8.05 -1.19
N GLU A 67 -5.51 7.14 -0.22
CA GLU A 67 -4.53 7.05 0.87
C GLU A 67 -3.15 6.63 0.35
N LEU A 68 -3.08 5.62 -0.51
CA LEU A 68 -1.84 5.24 -1.21
C LEU A 68 -1.27 6.39 -2.07
N GLY A 69 -2.13 7.26 -2.58
CA GLY A 69 -1.73 8.49 -3.26
C GLY A 69 -1.06 9.51 -2.34
N ARG A 70 -1.43 9.56 -1.06
CA ARG A 70 -0.84 10.47 -0.05
C ARG A 70 0.55 10.01 0.37
N LEU A 71 0.78 8.70 0.49
CA LEU A 71 2.12 8.15 0.78
C LEU A 71 3.20 8.64 -0.21
N ARG A 72 2.83 8.81 -1.48
CA ARG A 72 3.73 9.29 -2.54
C ARG A 72 3.96 10.79 -2.54
N LYS A 73 3.07 11.57 -1.90
CA LYS A 73 3.23 13.00 -1.75
C LYS A 73 4.12 13.27 -0.54
N THR A 74 5.42 13.26 -0.75
CA THR A 74 6.31 14.09 0.05
C THR A 74 5.78 15.52 0.00
N GLN A 75 5.63 16.17 1.16
CA GLN A 75 5.70 17.63 1.18
C GLN A 75 7.03 18.07 0.56
#